data_AF-A0A8E2DFU8-F1
#
_entry.id   AF-A0A8E2DFU8-F1
#
_cell.length_a   1.000
_cell.length_b   1.000
_cell.length_c   1.000
_cell.angle_alpha   90.00
_cell.angle_beta   90.00
_cell.angle_gamma   90.00
#
_symmetry.space_group_name_H-M   'P 1'
#
loop_
_entity.id
_entity.type
_entity.pdbx_description
1 polymer ?
#
loop_
_entity_poly.entity_id
_entity_poly.type
_entity_poly.pdbx_seq_one_letter_code
_entity_poly.pdbx_strand_id
1 'polypeptide(L)'
;MADRAARPSTDEETAPLLQNVSHPDDSVDEPPQRSFLDRVAAVVQEPLSPLTKLLLITTIVFLLLSSIFVGLFAGAQHKLNAGEGNGGGGGKATVTLTATATATATATATTTSTSVSTSTVALPAPVPTTPPQDLACLTPGCIVLASSIISSLDVTQDPCDNFYDFANGGWMKAHPIPSDKGSFGTFESVAQQNRRVLQDILSSTSSSLSEATAPSFDQQILKKLRDLYSSCMDENRLHEIGVEPLAHVTNTIRKLYRGDTLSIDSVDDESKHRQRLTAALAYIHSRG
;
A
#
# COMPACT_ATOMS: atom_id res chain seq x y z
N MET A 1 -6.04 23.07 28.98
CA MET A 1 -6.68 23.84 27.89
C MET A 1 -5.61 24.67 27.23
N ALA A 2 -5.08 24.19 26.12
CA ALA A 2 -4.20 24.96 25.26
C ALA A 2 -4.91 25.03 23.92
N ASP A 3 -5.26 26.24 23.50
CA ASP A 3 -5.80 26.53 22.17
C ASP A 3 -4.82 26.00 21.12
N ARG A 4 -5.18 24.88 20.47
CA ARG A 4 -4.54 24.49 19.21
C ARG A 4 -5.24 25.28 18.12
N ALA A 5 -4.67 26.44 17.80
CA ALA A 5 -5.02 27.16 16.58
C ALA A 5 -4.85 26.22 15.37
N ALA A 6 -5.74 26.40 14.39
CA ALA A 6 -5.76 25.64 13.14
C ALA A 6 -4.38 25.65 12.49
N ARG A 7 -3.86 24.46 12.15
CA ARG A 7 -2.70 24.37 11.27
C ARG A 7 -3.20 24.63 9.84
N PRO A 8 -2.67 25.65 9.14
CA PRO A 8 -3.01 25.85 7.74
C PRO A 8 -2.58 24.63 6.92
N SER A 9 -3.40 24.25 5.93
CA SER A 9 -2.99 23.31 4.88
C SER A 9 -1.72 23.87 4.20
N THR A 10 -0.70 23.03 4.08
CA THR A 10 0.58 23.38 3.44
C THR A 10 0.54 23.16 1.92
N ASP A 11 -0.63 23.34 1.29
CA ASP A 11 -0.80 23.02 -0.13
C ASP A 11 -0.62 24.24 -1.06
N GLU A 12 -0.20 25.40 -0.55
CA GLU A 12 0.35 26.47 -1.40
C GLU A 12 1.87 26.31 -1.58
N GLU A 13 2.26 25.49 -2.55
CA GLU A 13 3.60 25.52 -3.11
C GLU A 13 3.75 26.75 -4.04
N THR A 14 3.77 27.95 -3.46
CA THR A 14 4.28 29.15 -4.16
C THR A 14 5.78 29.26 -3.91
N ALA A 15 6.55 28.34 -4.50
CA ALA A 15 7.97 28.57 -4.69
C ALA A 15 8.13 29.66 -5.78
N PRO A 16 8.73 30.83 -5.48
CA PRO A 16 9.03 31.80 -6.51
C PRO A 16 10.13 31.20 -7.40
N LEU A 17 9.78 30.80 -8.62
CA LEU A 17 10.75 30.49 -9.65
C LEU A 17 11.65 31.71 -9.82
N LEU A 18 12.97 31.49 -9.71
CA LEU A 18 14.03 32.47 -9.92
C LEU A 18 13.71 33.32 -11.14
N GLN A 19 13.18 34.52 -10.90
CA GLN A 19 13.07 35.55 -11.91
C GLN A 19 14.48 35.93 -12.31
N ASN A 20 14.81 35.62 -13.56
CA ASN A 20 16.08 35.99 -14.16
C ASN A 20 16.12 37.53 -14.18
N VAL A 21 16.96 38.11 -13.33
CA VAL A 21 17.21 39.55 -13.29
C VAL A 21 17.87 39.93 -14.62
N SER A 22 17.23 40.85 -15.30
CA SER A 22 17.69 41.45 -16.56
C SER A 22 18.96 42.26 -16.30
N HIS A 23 20.06 41.90 -16.97
CA HIS A 23 21.13 42.83 -17.26
C HIS A 23 21.51 42.74 -18.75
N PRO A 24 21.73 43.89 -19.42
CA PRO A 24 21.86 43.95 -20.87
C PRO A 24 23.30 43.64 -21.30
N ASP A 25 23.41 43.23 -22.57
CA ASP A 25 24.63 43.03 -23.35
C ASP A 25 25.51 41.82 -22.95
N ASP A 26 25.35 40.71 -23.69
CA ASP A 26 26.45 40.20 -24.51
C ASP A 26 25.95 39.13 -25.49
N SER A 27 26.31 39.31 -26.75
CA SER A 27 25.98 38.48 -27.91
C SER A 27 26.75 37.16 -27.90
N VAL A 28 26.08 36.01 -27.83
CA VAL A 28 26.62 34.71 -28.27
C VAL A 28 25.50 33.84 -28.83
N ASP A 29 25.67 33.38 -30.08
CA ASP A 29 24.79 32.46 -30.82
C ASP A 29 24.47 31.17 -30.02
N GLU A 30 23.18 30.91 -29.76
CA GLU A 30 22.67 29.65 -29.21
C GLU A 30 22.10 28.76 -30.35
N PRO A 31 22.46 27.47 -30.46
CA PRO A 31 21.90 26.58 -31.49
C PRO A 31 20.50 26.10 -31.07
N PRO A 32 19.62 25.70 -32.01
CA PRO A 32 18.22 25.44 -31.72
C PRO A 32 18.04 24.21 -30.82
N GLN A 33 17.19 24.33 -29.80
CA GLN A 33 16.79 23.24 -28.90
C GLN A 33 16.19 22.06 -29.70
N ARG A 34 16.86 20.91 -29.69
CA ARG A 34 16.41 19.67 -30.34
C ARG A 34 15.20 19.08 -29.60
N SER A 35 14.16 18.75 -30.36
CA SER A 35 12.91 18.18 -29.85
C SER A 35 13.14 16.81 -29.19
N PHE A 36 12.26 16.41 -28.27
CA PHE A 36 12.31 15.08 -27.62
C PHE A 36 12.35 13.94 -28.65
N LEU A 37 11.66 14.10 -29.79
CA LEU A 37 11.66 13.14 -30.87
C LEU A 37 13.02 13.05 -31.59
N ASP A 38 13.77 14.15 -31.70
CA ASP A 38 15.13 14.12 -32.25
C ASP A 38 16.11 13.41 -31.30
N ARG A 39 15.88 13.48 -29.98
CA ARG A 39 16.66 12.73 -29.00
C ARG A 39 16.37 11.24 -29.06
N VAL A 40 15.10 10.87 -29.23
CA VAL A 40 14.70 9.47 -29.42
C VAL A 40 15.23 8.92 -30.75
N ALA A 41 15.17 9.70 -31.83
CA ALA A 41 15.72 9.32 -33.13
C ALA A 41 17.25 9.15 -33.11
N ALA A 42 17.97 9.99 -32.36
CA ALA A 42 19.41 9.87 -32.18
C ALA A 42 19.81 8.59 -31.40
N VAL A 43 18.98 8.13 -30.45
CA VAL A 43 19.21 6.87 -29.72
C VAL A 43 18.97 5.63 -30.60
N VAL A 44 18.16 5.75 -31.66
CA VAL A 44 17.86 4.64 -32.58
C VAL A 44 19.03 4.36 -33.55
N GLN A 45 19.96 5.30 -33.71
CA GLN A 45 21.09 5.17 -34.64
C GLN A 45 22.37 4.61 -34.02
N GLU A 46 22.42 4.35 -32.72
CA GLU A 46 23.58 3.69 -32.10
C GLU A 46 23.51 2.16 -32.26
N PRO A 47 24.61 1.49 -32.62
CA PRO A 47 24.64 0.03 -32.69
C PRO A 47 24.43 -0.54 -31.27
N LEU A 48 23.26 -1.12 -31.02
CA LEU A 48 22.88 -1.63 -29.70
C LEU A 48 23.91 -2.64 -29.20
N SER A 49 24.49 -2.36 -28.02
CA SER A 49 25.34 -3.30 -27.30
C SER A 49 24.59 -4.62 -27.05
N PRO A 50 25.28 -5.77 -27.00
CA PRO A 50 24.65 -7.06 -26.73
C PRO A 50 23.87 -7.08 -25.40
N LEU A 51 24.32 -6.30 -24.41
CA LEU A 51 23.65 -6.13 -23.13
C LEU A 51 22.33 -5.35 -23.26
N THR A 52 22.30 -4.29 -24.06
CA THR A 52 21.08 -3.51 -24.32
C THR A 52 20.04 -4.35 -25.06
N LYS A 53 20.46 -5.19 -26.01
CA LYS A 53 19.55 -6.15 -26.68
C LYS A 53 18.96 -7.15 -25.69
N LEU A 54 19.78 -7.68 -24.78
CA LEU A 54 19.30 -8.58 -23.73
C LEU A 54 18.28 -7.88 -22.82
N LEU A 55 18.58 -6.65 -22.37
CA LEU A 55 17.66 -5.88 -21.54
C LEU A 55 16.33 -5.58 -22.26
N LEU A 56 16.38 -5.20 -23.52
CA LEU A 56 15.18 -4.92 -24.33
C LEU A 56 14.32 -6.18 -24.51
N ILE A 57 14.95 -7.34 -24.73
CA ILE A 57 14.24 -8.62 -24.79
C ILE A 57 13.60 -8.92 -23.42
N THR A 58 14.32 -8.72 -22.31
CA THR A 58 13.76 -8.97 -20.98
C THR A 58 12.58 -8.04 -20.65
N THR A 59 12.64 -6.76 -21.02
CA THR A 59 11.54 -5.82 -20.77
C THR A 59 10.31 -6.17 -21.60
N ILE A 60 10.49 -6.58 -22.86
CA ILE A 60 9.37 -7.08 -23.69
C ILE A 60 8.75 -8.34 -23.08
N VAL A 61 9.56 -9.28 -22.57
CA VAL A 61 9.05 -10.49 -21.91
C VAL A 61 8.26 -10.13 -20.65
N PHE A 62 8.74 -9.20 -19.82
CA PHE A 62 7.99 -8.74 -18.64
C PHE A 62 6.67 -8.05 -19.00
N LEU A 63 6.66 -7.23 -20.07
CA LEU A 63 5.43 -6.62 -20.55
C LEU A 63 4.42 -7.66 -21.06
N LEU A 64 4.88 -8.68 -21.80
CA LEU A 64 4.03 -9.78 -22.26
C LEU A 64 3.50 -10.63 -21.10
N LEU A 65 4.33 -10.91 -20.09
CA LEU A 65 3.87 -11.61 -18.89
C LEU A 65 2.81 -10.78 -18.15
N SER A 66 3.04 -9.47 -17.99
CA SER A 66 2.07 -8.59 -17.33
C SER A 66 0.72 -8.52 -18.06
N SER A 67 0.72 -8.51 -19.40
CA SER A 67 -0.53 -8.50 -20.18
C SER A 67 -1.30 -9.82 -20.07
N ILE A 68 -0.59 -10.96 -20.03
CA ILE A 68 -1.18 -12.27 -19.80
C ILE A 68 -1.82 -12.33 -18.41
N PHE A 69 -1.14 -11.84 -17.38
CA PHE A 69 -1.68 -11.78 -16.02
C PHE A 69 -2.92 -10.89 -15.94
N VAL A 70 -2.90 -9.69 -16.52
CA VAL A 70 -4.07 -8.78 -16.55
C VAL A 70 -5.24 -9.42 -17.31
N GLY A 71 -5.00 -10.10 -18.44
CA GLY A 71 -6.03 -10.82 -19.20
C GLY A 71 -6.63 -12.02 -18.45
N LEU A 72 -5.80 -12.77 -17.72
CA LEU A 72 -6.23 -13.95 -16.96
C LEU A 72 -7.11 -13.56 -15.76
N PHE A 73 -6.81 -12.44 -15.09
CA PHE A 73 -7.61 -11.95 -13.97
C PHE A 73 -8.87 -11.18 -14.40
N ALA A 74 -8.86 -10.49 -15.55
CA ALA A 74 -10.07 -9.91 -16.13
C ALA A 74 -11.11 -10.98 -16.53
N GLY A 75 -10.66 -12.18 -16.95
CA GLY A 75 -11.55 -13.30 -17.29
C GLY A 75 -12.20 -14.01 -16.08
N ALA A 76 -11.62 -13.92 -14.89
CA ALA A 76 -12.15 -14.57 -13.69
C ALA A 76 -13.37 -13.85 -13.09
N GLN A 77 -13.55 -12.56 -13.35
CA GLN A 77 -14.70 -11.77 -12.87
C GLN A 77 -15.99 -12.00 -13.67
N HIS A 78 -15.94 -12.68 -14.82
CA HIS A 78 -17.15 -12.98 -15.61
C HIS A 78 -17.78 -14.35 -15.29
N LYS A 79 -17.18 -15.13 -14.38
CA LYS A 79 -17.64 -16.48 -14.00
C LYS A 79 -17.98 -16.63 -12.51
N LEU A 80 -18.41 -15.54 -11.87
CA LEU A 80 -18.98 -15.54 -10.51
C LEU A 80 -20.39 -14.92 -10.42
N ASN A 81 -20.99 -14.47 -11.53
CA ASN A 81 -22.38 -13.97 -11.59
C ASN A 81 -23.32 -14.80 -12.49
N ALA A 82 -22.92 -16.01 -12.87
CA ALA A 82 -23.73 -16.92 -13.70
C ALA A 82 -24.07 -18.24 -12.98
N GLY A 83 -24.35 -18.14 -11.68
CA GLY A 83 -24.94 -19.21 -10.88
C GLY A 83 -26.04 -18.63 -10.00
N GLU A 84 -27.25 -19.15 -10.18
CA GLU A 84 -28.49 -18.87 -9.44
C GLU A 84 -29.25 -17.59 -9.79
N GLY A 85 -30.33 -17.75 -10.57
CA GLY A 85 -31.31 -16.71 -10.84
C GLY A 85 -32.25 -17.02 -11.99
N ASN A 86 -33.15 -17.99 -11.78
CA ASN A 86 -34.33 -18.20 -12.62
C ASN A 86 -35.27 -16.98 -12.52
N GLY A 87 -35.56 -16.29 -13.62
CA GLY A 87 -36.56 -15.23 -13.67
C GLY A 87 -36.37 -14.26 -14.84
N GLY A 88 -37.24 -14.34 -15.84
CA GLY A 88 -37.12 -13.64 -17.12
C GLY A 88 -37.27 -12.11 -17.07
N GLY A 89 -36.73 -11.46 -18.10
CA GLY A 89 -36.94 -10.04 -18.38
C GLY A 89 -35.93 -9.54 -19.42
N GLY A 90 -36.35 -9.49 -20.69
CA GLY A 90 -35.48 -9.11 -21.80
C GLY A 90 -35.05 -7.63 -21.75
N GLY A 91 -33.73 -7.41 -21.75
CA GLY A 91 -33.10 -6.12 -22.03
C GLY A 91 -32.14 -6.28 -23.21
N LYS A 92 -32.47 -5.68 -24.35
CA LYS A 92 -31.68 -5.71 -25.59
C LYS A 92 -30.35 -4.98 -25.37
N ALA A 93 -29.23 -5.66 -25.57
CA ALA A 93 -27.90 -5.05 -25.59
C ALA A 93 -27.74 -4.19 -26.86
N THR A 94 -27.51 -2.88 -26.68
CA THR A 94 -27.17 -1.96 -27.76
C THR A 94 -25.69 -2.07 -28.06
N VAL A 95 -25.35 -2.59 -29.25
CA VAL A 95 -23.97 -2.68 -29.75
C VAL A 95 -23.66 -1.41 -30.54
N THR A 96 -22.75 -0.56 -30.04
CA THR A 96 -22.24 0.60 -30.77
C THR A 96 -21.10 0.15 -31.67
N LEU A 97 -21.36 0.05 -32.98
CA LEU A 97 -20.34 -0.18 -34.00
C LEU A 97 -19.67 1.15 -34.36
N THR A 98 -18.40 1.30 -34.03
CA THR A 98 -17.58 2.44 -34.47
C THR A 98 -16.80 2.02 -35.72
N ALA A 99 -17.14 2.58 -36.88
CA ALA A 99 -16.37 2.40 -38.11
C ALA A 99 -15.51 3.64 -38.38
N THR A 100 -14.19 3.47 -38.34
CA THR A 100 -13.23 4.54 -38.65
C THR A 100 -12.70 4.34 -40.07
N ALA A 101 -13.02 5.25 -40.99
CA ALA A 101 -12.39 5.32 -42.30
C ALA A 101 -11.39 6.49 -42.30
N THR A 102 -10.13 6.19 -42.64
CA THR A 102 -9.07 7.20 -42.81
C THR A 102 -8.79 7.38 -44.30
N ALA A 103 -8.89 8.60 -44.80
CA ALA A 103 -8.40 8.98 -46.12
C ALA A 103 -7.49 10.19 -45.97
N THR A 104 -6.25 10.08 -46.48
CA THR A 104 -5.24 11.13 -46.48
C THR A 104 -5.14 11.72 -47.88
N ALA A 105 -5.30 13.03 -48.04
CA ALA A 105 -4.68 13.80 -49.13
C ALA A 105 -4.63 15.31 -48.83
N THR A 106 -3.58 15.92 -49.38
CA THR A 106 -2.96 17.24 -49.11
C THR A 106 -3.77 18.46 -49.61
N ALA A 107 -3.81 19.50 -48.75
CA ALA A 107 -3.98 20.94 -48.94
C ALA A 107 -4.73 21.49 -50.18
N THR A 108 -5.91 22.09 -49.94
CA THR A 108 -6.41 23.33 -50.57
C THR A 108 -7.49 23.94 -49.68
N ALA A 109 -7.42 25.25 -49.43
CA ALA A 109 -8.34 25.98 -48.55
C ALA A 109 -9.81 25.79 -48.96
N THR A 110 -10.62 25.23 -48.06
CA THR A 110 -12.08 25.17 -48.18
C THR A 110 -12.66 25.53 -46.83
N THR A 111 -13.33 26.67 -46.72
CA THR A 111 -14.17 27.03 -45.58
C THR A 111 -15.37 26.10 -45.55
N THR A 112 -15.36 25.13 -44.65
CA THR A 112 -16.52 24.28 -44.35
C THR A 112 -17.35 24.94 -43.27
N SER A 113 -18.52 25.47 -43.63
CA SER A 113 -19.55 25.87 -42.67
C SER A 113 -20.35 24.63 -42.25
N THR A 114 -20.15 24.17 -41.02
CA THR A 114 -20.98 23.11 -40.43
C THR A 114 -22.15 23.76 -39.71
N SER A 115 -23.36 23.63 -40.25
CA SER A 115 -24.58 23.93 -39.50
C SER A 115 -24.98 22.69 -38.70
N VAL A 116 -25.04 22.83 -37.37
CA VAL A 116 -25.55 21.79 -36.47
C VAL A 116 -26.99 22.16 -36.13
N SER A 117 -27.95 21.39 -36.65
CA SER A 117 -29.34 21.49 -36.24
C SER A 117 -29.59 20.50 -35.09
N THR A 118 -29.62 21.02 -33.86
CA THR A 118 -30.00 20.24 -32.67
C THR A 118 -31.53 20.23 -32.57
N SER A 119 -32.15 19.06 -32.77
CA SER A 119 -33.57 18.86 -32.48
C SER A 119 -33.71 18.26 -31.08
N THR A 120 -34.18 19.06 -30.13
CA THR A 120 -34.44 18.64 -28.75
C THR A 120 -35.81 17.98 -28.70
N VAL A 121 -35.87 16.65 -28.58
CA VAL A 121 -37.12 15.96 -28.25
C VAL A 121 -37.36 16.09 -26.75
N ALA A 122 -38.36 16.90 -26.38
CA ALA A 122 -38.81 17.01 -25.00
C ALA A 122 -39.55 15.72 -24.61
N LEU A 123 -38.91 14.88 -23.77
CA LEU A 123 -39.60 13.81 -23.07
C LEU A 123 -40.60 14.41 -22.09
N PRO A 124 -41.84 13.88 -21.98
CA PRO A 124 -42.79 14.34 -20.97
C PRO A 124 -42.19 14.15 -19.58
N ALA A 125 -42.31 15.18 -18.74
CA ALA A 125 -41.79 15.17 -17.38
C ALA A 125 -42.35 13.96 -16.61
N PRO A 126 -41.52 13.20 -15.86
CA PRO A 126 -42.01 12.14 -15.00
C PRO A 126 -42.98 12.72 -13.96
N VAL A 127 -44.14 12.09 -13.81
CA VAL A 127 -45.18 12.43 -12.83
C VAL A 127 -44.56 12.46 -11.42
N PRO A 128 -44.99 13.37 -10.51
CA PRO A 128 -44.44 13.46 -9.16
C PRO A 128 -44.56 12.11 -8.45
N THR A 129 -43.42 11.44 -8.30
CA THR A 129 -43.33 10.25 -7.47
C THR A 129 -43.37 10.75 -6.03
N THR A 130 -44.31 10.26 -5.22
CA THR A 130 -44.35 10.52 -3.78
C THR A 130 -42.95 10.39 -3.17
N PRO A 131 -42.57 11.25 -2.20
CA PRO A 131 -41.28 11.15 -1.55
C PRO A 131 -41.09 9.72 -1.06
N PRO A 132 -39.94 9.06 -1.34
CA PRO A 132 -39.68 7.77 -0.75
C PRO A 132 -39.76 7.95 0.76
N GLN A 133 -40.64 7.18 1.41
CA GLN A 133 -40.62 7.04 2.86
C GLN A 133 -39.31 6.35 3.19
N ASP A 134 -38.30 7.13 3.58
CA ASP A 134 -37.02 6.60 4.03
C ASP A 134 -37.25 5.77 5.30
N LEU A 135 -37.44 4.46 5.13
CA LEU A 135 -37.41 3.54 6.26
C LEU A 135 -35.99 3.50 6.81
N ALA A 136 -35.77 4.22 7.92
CA ALA A 136 -34.53 4.13 8.67
C ALA A 136 -34.27 2.67 9.09
N CYS A 137 -33.03 2.21 8.93
CA CYS A 137 -32.65 0.86 9.34
C CYS A 137 -32.62 0.74 10.87
N LEU A 138 -33.45 -0.14 11.44
CA LEU A 138 -33.55 -0.38 12.89
C LEU A 138 -32.98 -1.74 13.32
N THR A 139 -32.16 -2.38 12.48
CA THR A 139 -31.47 -3.61 12.90
C THR A 139 -30.44 -3.30 13.99
N PRO A 140 -30.11 -4.24 14.88
CA PRO A 140 -29.12 -4.01 15.93
C PRO A 140 -27.76 -3.53 15.37
N GLY A 141 -27.33 -4.07 14.22
CA GLY A 141 -26.11 -3.64 13.56
C GLY A 141 -26.16 -2.18 13.09
N CYS A 142 -27.28 -1.74 12.52
CA CYS A 142 -27.47 -0.34 12.12
C CYS A 142 -27.45 0.61 13.32
N ILE A 143 -28.07 0.23 14.45
CA ILE A 143 -28.11 1.06 15.66
C ILE A 143 -26.71 1.22 16.26
N VAL A 144 -25.96 0.12 16.38
CA VAL A 144 -24.58 0.16 16.91
C VAL A 144 -23.67 0.97 15.99
N LEU A 145 -23.76 0.78 14.67
CA LEU A 145 -22.98 1.55 13.71
C LEU A 145 -23.32 3.04 13.75
N ALA A 146 -24.60 3.40 13.74
CA ALA A 146 -25.03 4.79 13.82
C ALA A 146 -24.56 5.45 15.13
N SER A 147 -24.67 4.75 16.26
CA SER A 147 -24.15 5.22 17.54
C SER A 147 -22.63 5.44 17.51
N SER A 148 -21.88 4.54 16.86
CA SER A 148 -20.42 4.66 16.73
C SER A 148 -20.01 5.81 15.81
N ILE A 149 -20.78 6.09 14.77
CA ILE A 149 -20.55 7.23 13.89
C ILE A 149 -20.79 8.51 14.68
N ILE A 150 -21.97 8.64 15.31
CA ILE A 150 -22.35 9.85 16.07
C ILE A 150 -21.35 10.15 17.18
N SER A 151 -20.83 9.13 17.89
CA SER A 151 -19.83 9.34 18.94
C SER A 151 -18.47 9.80 18.42
N SER A 152 -18.17 9.55 17.14
CA SER A 152 -16.92 9.97 16.51
C SER A 152 -16.97 11.41 15.99
N LEU A 153 -18.17 11.93 15.71
CA LEU A 153 -18.38 13.26 15.17
C LEU A 153 -18.14 14.37 16.20
N ASP A 154 -17.63 15.50 15.72
CA ASP A 154 -17.65 16.79 16.42
C ASP A 154 -18.51 17.79 15.66
N VAL A 155 -19.79 17.87 16.03
CA VAL A 155 -20.79 18.73 15.39
C VAL A 155 -20.58 20.23 15.63
N THR A 156 -19.53 20.62 16.37
CA THR A 156 -19.13 22.03 16.52
C THR A 156 -18.29 22.54 15.34
N GLN A 157 -17.77 21.63 14.51
CA GLN A 157 -17.00 21.96 13.33
C GLN A 157 -17.91 22.02 12.09
N ASP A 158 -17.66 22.97 11.20
CA ASP A 158 -18.31 22.98 9.89
C ASP A 158 -17.67 21.90 9.00
N PRO A 159 -18.42 20.90 8.51
CA PRO A 159 -17.88 19.87 7.62
C PRO A 159 -17.37 20.41 6.28
N CYS A 160 -17.85 21.57 5.82
CA CYS A 160 -17.37 22.21 4.60
C CYS A 160 -15.98 22.84 4.77
N ASP A 161 -15.64 23.25 6.00
CA ASP A 161 -14.35 23.88 6.31
C ASP A 161 -13.32 22.87 6.81
N ASN A 162 -13.72 21.96 7.70
CA ASN A 162 -12.83 20.96 8.29
C ASN A 162 -13.55 19.63 8.53
N PHE A 163 -13.70 18.87 7.43
CA PHE A 163 -14.33 17.56 7.47
C PHE A 163 -13.59 16.56 8.39
N TYR A 164 -12.27 16.70 8.56
CA TYR A 164 -11.51 15.78 9.40
C TYR A 164 -11.88 15.92 10.88
N ASP A 165 -11.89 17.14 11.42
CA ASP A 165 -12.27 17.37 12.81
C ASP A 165 -13.77 17.18 13.02
N PHE A 166 -14.61 17.52 12.03
CA PHE A 166 -16.03 17.16 12.07
C PHE A 166 -16.24 15.65 12.16
N ALA A 167 -15.56 14.85 11.34
CA ALA A 167 -15.76 13.41 11.28
C ALA A 167 -15.10 12.63 12.43
N ASN A 168 -13.97 13.12 12.94
CA ASN A 168 -13.12 12.38 13.88
C ASN A 168 -12.91 13.09 15.23
N GLY A 169 -13.35 14.33 15.40
CA GLY A 169 -13.05 15.14 16.58
C GLY A 169 -13.59 14.54 17.88
N GLY A 170 -14.77 13.92 17.85
CA GLY A 170 -15.32 13.17 18.97
C GLY A 170 -14.45 11.95 19.32
N TRP A 171 -14.01 11.20 18.30
CA TRP A 171 -13.13 10.06 18.49
C TRP A 171 -11.78 10.46 19.10
N MET A 172 -11.15 11.52 18.57
CA MET A 172 -9.87 12.02 19.06
C MET A 172 -9.94 12.52 20.51
N LYS A 173 -11.05 13.17 20.91
CA LYS A 173 -11.29 13.60 22.29
C LYS A 173 -11.42 12.40 23.25
N ALA A 174 -12.07 11.33 22.81
CA ALA A 174 -12.24 10.12 23.61
C ALA A 174 -11.00 9.20 23.65
N HIS A 175 -10.08 9.34 22.68
CA HIS A 175 -8.92 8.46 22.51
C HIS A 175 -7.61 9.26 22.49
N PRO A 176 -7.19 9.83 23.63
CA PRO A 176 -5.89 10.50 23.72
C PRO A 176 -4.75 9.52 23.44
N ILE A 177 -3.66 10.04 22.87
CA ILE A 177 -2.46 9.24 22.57
C ILE A 177 -1.88 8.71 23.90
N PRO A 178 -1.79 7.38 24.09
CA PRO A 178 -1.17 6.78 25.27
C PRO A 178 0.31 7.16 25.41
N SER A 179 0.84 7.19 26.63
CA SER A 179 2.23 7.61 26.91
C SER A 179 3.30 6.69 26.30
N ASP A 180 2.95 5.46 25.98
CA ASP A 180 3.81 4.45 25.34
C ASP A 180 3.79 4.54 23.81
N LYS A 181 3.06 5.48 23.21
CA LYS A 181 2.85 5.56 21.75
C LYS A 181 3.19 6.93 21.18
N GLY A 182 3.77 6.93 19.98
CA GLY A 182 3.99 8.16 19.20
C GLY A 182 2.74 8.63 18.42
N SER A 183 1.81 7.72 18.14
CA SER A 183 0.55 8.01 17.45
C SER A 183 -0.53 7.02 17.89
N PHE A 184 -1.80 7.43 17.80
CA PHE A 184 -2.94 6.56 18.11
C PHE A 184 -4.10 6.85 17.16
N GLY A 185 -4.64 5.79 16.56
CA GLY A 185 -5.70 5.87 15.55
C GLY A 185 -6.51 4.57 15.55
N THR A 186 -7.52 4.50 14.68
CA THR A 186 -8.45 3.36 14.61
C THR A 186 -7.74 2.02 14.35
N PHE A 187 -6.75 1.99 13.44
CA PHE A 187 -5.98 0.76 13.17
C PHE A 187 -5.22 0.25 14.40
N GLU A 188 -4.61 1.16 15.17
CA GLU A 188 -3.90 0.79 16.39
C GLU A 188 -4.88 0.36 17.50
N SER A 189 -6.06 0.98 17.57
CA SER A 189 -7.14 0.55 18.49
C SER A 189 -7.58 -0.89 18.20
N VAL A 190 -7.83 -1.22 16.92
CA VAL A 190 -8.18 -2.59 16.51
C VAL A 190 -7.00 -3.55 16.78
N ALA A 191 -5.77 -3.14 16.48
CA ALA A 191 -4.58 -3.95 16.78
C ALA A 191 -4.44 -4.21 18.28
N GLN A 192 -4.74 -3.24 19.15
CA GLN A 192 -4.73 -3.42 20.60
C GLN A 192 -5.82 -4.39 21.06
N GLN A 193 -7.03 -4.31 20.50
CA GLN A 193 -8.10 -5.28 20.79
C GLN A 193 -7.70 -6.70 20.37
N ASN A 194 -7.12 -6.86 19.18
CA ASN A 194 -6.61 -8.15 18.72
C ASN A 194 -5.48 -8.67 19.63
N ARG A 195 -4.54 -7.81 20.04
CA ARG A 195 -3.48 -8.17 20.99
C ARG A 195 -4.06 -8.66 22.32
N ARG A 196 -5.14 -8.06 22.84
CA ARG A 196 -5.81 -8.54 24.05
C ARG A 196 -6.41 -9.93 23.88
N VAL A 197 -7.06 -10.20 22.75
CA VAL A 197 -7.59 -11.53 22.44
C VAL A 197 -6.45 -12.56 22.34
N LEU A 198 -5.35 -12.22 21.67
CA LEU A 198 -4.17 -13.09 21.59
C LEU A 198 -3.55 -13.34 22.97
N GLN A 199 -3.45 -12.30 23.80
CA GLN A 199 -2.98 -12.43 25.19
C GLN A 199 -3.88 -13.37 25.99
N ASP A 200 -5.20 -13.27 25.85
CA ASP A 200 -6.14 -14.16 26.53
C ASP A 200 -5.95 -15.63 26.11
N ILE A 201 -5.78 -15.89 24.81
CA ILE A 201 -5.52 -17.23 24.25
C ILE A 201 -4.18 -17.82 24.74
N LEU A 202 -3.15 -16.98 24.87
CA LEU A 202 -1.78 -17.39 25.21
C LEU A 202 -1.51 -17.42 26.72
N SER A 203 -2.19 -16.56 27.49
CA SER A 203 -2.16 -16.60 28.95
C SER A 203 -2.86 -17.89 29.38
N SER A 204 -2.14 -18.74 30.09
CA SER A 204 -2.50 -20.11 30.47
C SER A 204 -3.81 -20.24 31.28
N THR A 205 -4.52 -19.14 31.52
CA THR A 205 -5.81 -19.05 32.23
C THR A 205 -7.00 -19.47 31.37
N SER A 206 -6.87 -19.60 30.04
CA SER A 206 -7.93 -20.16 29.18
C SER A 206 -7.98 -21.70 29.28
N SER A 207 -8.18 -22.23 30.48
CA SER A 207 -8.40 -23.66 30.76
C SER A 207 -9.67 -24.24 30.11
N SER A 208 -10.42 -23.42 29.37
CA SER A 208 -11.67 -23.79 28.70
C SER A 208 -11.49 -24.28 27.25
N LEU A 209 -10.32 -24.09 26.64
CA LEU A 209 -10.01 -24.66 25.31
C LEU A 209 -9.47 -26.09 25.48
N SER A 210 -10.36 -26.94 26.02
CA SER A 210 -10.46 -28.38 25.81
C SER A 210 -9.12 -29.14 25.68
N GLU A 211 -8.59 -29.54 26.84
CA GLU A 211 -7.85 -30.80 26.98
C GLU A 211 -8.79 -31.97 26.70
N ALA A 212 -9.10 -32.20 25.41
CA ALA A 212 -9.83 -33.38 24.98
C ALA A 212 -9.03 -34.10 23.88
N THR A 213 -8.54 -35.28 24.26
CA THR A 213 -8.26 -36.47 23.45
C THR A 213 -7.18 -36.34 22.37
N ALA A 214 -5.96 -36.77 22.75
CA ALA A 214 -4.73 -36.90 21.94
C ALA A 214 -4.17 -35.59 21.35
N PRO A 215 -2.84 -35.38 21.38
CA PRO A 215 -2.24 -34.13 20.91
C PRO A 215 -2.42 -33.97 19.41
N SER A 216 -3.45 -33.22 19.00
CA SER A 216 -3.55 -32.74 17.63
C SER A 216 -2.32 -31.89 17.31
N PHE A 217 -1.97 -31.81 16.02
CA PHE A 217 -0.87 -30.95 15.57
C PHE A 217 -1.04 -29.50 16.07
N ASP A 218 -2.29 -29.02 16.08
CA ASP A 218 -2.66 -27.70 16.57
C ASP A 218 -2.42 -27.53 18.08
N GLN A 219 -2.69 -28.55 18.90
CA GLN A 219 -2.38 -28.52 20.34
C GLN A 219 -0.88 -28.42 20.60
N GLN A 220 -0.06 -29.11 19.80
CA GLN A 220 1.40 -29.03 19.92
C GLN A 220 1.93 -27.64 19.52
N ILE A 221 1.39 -27.05 18.45
CA ILE A 221 1.73 -25.68 18.05
C ILE A 221 1.32 -24.69 19.13
N LEU A 222 0.09 -24.80 19.64
CA LEU A 222 -0.43 -23.91 20.66
C LEU A 222 0.37 -24.02 21.96
N LYS A 223 0.79 -25.23 22.34
CA LYS A 223 1.71 -25.44 23.46
C LYS A 223 3.03 -24.70 23.26
N LYS A 224 3.69 -24.86 22.09
CA LYS A 224 4.93 -24.15 21.78
C LYS A 224 4.76 -22.62 21.79
N LEU A 225 3.63 -22.11 21.28
CA LEU A 225 3.31 -20.68 21.31
C LEU A 225 3.13 -20.16 22.74
N ARG A 226 2.45 -20.93 23.59
CA ARG A 226 2.27 -20.61 25.02
C ARG A 226 3.59 -20.66 25.79
N ASP A 227 4.43 -21.66 25.53
CA ASP A 227 5.76 -21.78 26.13
C ASP A 227 6.68 -20.62 25.71
N LEU A 228 6.62 -20.20 24.44
CA LEU A 228 7.33 -19.01 23.98
C LEU A 228 6.81 -17.74 24.67
N TYR A 229 5.49 -17.55 24.73
CA TYR A 229 4.88 -16.41 25.40
C TYR A 229 5.25 -16.34 26.89
N SER A 230 5.18 -17.47 27.62
CA SER A 230 5.53 -17.52 29.03
C SER A 230 7.01 -17.23 29.27
N SER A 231 7.91 -17.73 28.41
CA SER A 231 9.34 -17.39 28.49
C SER A 231 9.64 -15.91 28.31
N CYS A 232 8.82 -15.20 27.51
CA CYS A 232 8.96 -13.76 27.29
C CYS A 232 8.43 -12.95 28.48
N MET A 233 7.35 -13.43 29.11
CA MET A 233 6.70 -12.75 30.24
C MET A 233 7.37 -13.00 31.60
N ASP A 234 8.26 -13.98 31.72
CA ASP A 234 9.01 -14.26 32.95
C ASP A 234 10.21 -13.30 33.12
N GLU A 235 9.91 -12.07 33.56
CA GLU A 235 10.92 -11.04 33.81
C GLU A 235 11.90 -11.41 34.92
N ASN A 236 11.49 -12.21 35.91
CA ASN A 236 12.38 -12.66 36.98
C ASN A 236 13.49 -13.54 36.41
N ARG A 237 13.10 -14.52 35.59
CA ARG A 237 14.06 -15.39 34.91
C ARG A 237 14.96 -14.61 33.95
N LEU A 238 14.41 -13.60 33.25
CA LEU A 238 15.18 -12.72 32.39
C LEU A 238 16.26 -11.96 33.18
N HIS A 239 15.91 -11.42 34.36
CA HIS A 239 16.86 -10.72 35.23
C HIS A 239 17.93 -11.66 35.82
N GLU A 240 17.57 -12.89 36.20
CA GLU A 240 18.52 -13.89 36.68
C GLU A 240 19.58 -14.27 35.62
N ILE A 241 19.15 -14.45 34.37
CA ILE A 241 20.04 -14.82 33.25
C ILE A 241 20.94 -13.64 32.84
N GLY A 242 20.40 -12.42 32.86
CA GLY A 242 21.13 -11.21 32.53
C GLY A 242 21.75 -11.23 31.13
N VAL A 243 23.01 -10.81 31.02
CA VAL A 243 23.70 -10.60 29.72
C VAL A 243 24.35 -11.86 29.14
N GLU A 244 24.30 -12.99 29.85
CA GLU A 244 25.02 -14.21 29.49
C GLU A 244 24.71 -14.73 28.07
N PRO A 245 23.44 -14.78 27.61
CA PRO A 245 23.12 -15.25 26.26
C PRO A 245 23.74 -14.37 25.16
N LEU A 246 23.70 -13.05 25.35
CA LEU A 246 24.29 -12.09 24.41
C LEU A 246 25.83 -12.18 24.42
N ALA A 247 26.43 -12.35 25.59
CA ALA A 247 27.86 -12.56 25.73
C ALA A 247 28.33 -13.83 24.99
N HIS A 248 27.55 -14.92 25.08
CA HIS A 248 27.85 -16.15 24.35
C HIS A 248 27.83 -15.96 22.83
N VAL A 249 26.78 -15.30 22.30
CA VAL A 249 26.65 -15.01 20.86
C VAL A 249 27.78 -14.10 20.37
N THR A 250 28.05 -13.00 21.07
CA THR A 250 29.12 -12.06 20.70
C THR A 250 30.51 -12.68 20.79
N ASN A 251 30.76 -13.55 21.77
CA ASN A 251 32.01 -14.31 21.88
C ASN A 251 32.16 -15.30 20.73
N THR A 252 31.09 -15.97 20.32
CA THR A 252 31.12 -16.91 19.18
C THR A 252 31.43 -16.18 17.89
N ILE A 253 30.75 -15.05 17.61
CA ILE A 253 31.02 -14.20 16.45
C ILE A 253 32.46 -13.70 16.48
N ARG A 254 32.95 -13.23 17.63
CA ARG A 254 34.33 -12.76 17.80
C ARG A 254 35.36 -13.86 17.49
N LYS A 255 35.14 -15.09 17.96
CA LYS A 255 36.03 -16.24 17.68
C LYS A 255 36.05 -16.58 16.18
N LEU A 256 34.87 -16.64 15.55
CA LEU A 256 34.73 -16.90 14.12
C LEU A 256 35.44 -15.82 13.28
N TYR A 257 35.29 -14.55 13.68
CA TYR A 257 35.94 -13.43 13.00
C TYR A 257 37.47 -13.38 13.21
N ARG A 258 37.96 -13.70 14.41
CA ARG A 258 39.40 -13.74 14.71
C ARG A 258 40.11 -14.96 14.11
N GLY A 259 39.37 -16.02 13.79
CA GLY A 259 39.92 -17.24 13.23
C GLY A 259 40.51 -18.19 14.27
N ASP A 260 40.15 -18.03 15.55
CA ASP A 260 40.62 -18.89 16.66
C ASP A 260 40.14 -20.35 16.51
N THR A 261 39.24 -20.63 15.56
CA THR A 261 38.62 -21.93 15.31
C THR A 261 38.94 -22.53 13.93
N LEU A 262 39.81 -21.91 13.11
CA LEU A 262 40.14 -22.39 11.76
C LEU A 262 41.65 -22.50 11.56
N SER A 263 42.23 -23.67 11.85
CA SER A 263 43.59 -24.02 11.42
C SER A 263 43.56 -24.45 9.94
N ILE A 264 43.66 -23.48 9.03
CA ILE A 264 43.94 -23.75 7.62
C ILE A 264 45.30 -23.13 7.31
N ASP A 265 46.31 -24.00 7.25
CA ASP A 265 47.63 -23.68 6.75
C ASP A 265 47.58 -23.42 5.22
N SER A 266 48.42 -22.47 4.79
CA SER A 266 48.74 -22.11 3.39
C SER A 266 47.71 -21.39 2.50
N VAL A 267 47.17 -20.23 2.91
CA VAL A 267 46.58 -19.24 1.97
C VAL A 267 46.78 -17.78 2.44
N ASP A 268 46.91 -16.85 1.49
CA ASP A 268 47.10 -15.40 1.65
C ASP A 268 46.11 -14.75 2.62
N ASP A 269 46.57 -13.70 3.33
CA ASP A 269 45.91 -13.07 4.48
C ASP A 269 44.52 -12.47 4.12
N GLU A 270 44.35 -11.97 2.90
CA GLU A 270 43.07 -11.41 2.43
C GLU A 270 41.98 -12.48 2.27
N SER A 271 42.36 -13.69 1.83
CA SER A 271 41.44 -14.82 1.64
C SER A 271 40.95 -15.36 2.98
N LYS A 272 41.84 -15.39 4.00
CA LYS A 272 41.52 -15.79 5.37
C LYS A 272 40.56 -14.80 6.01
N HIS A 273 40.77 -13.50 5.79
CA HIS A 273 39.84 -12.48 6.28
C HIS A 273 38.43 -12.64 5.70
N ARG A 274 38.33 -12.87 4.38
CA ARG A 274 37.04 -13.13 3.73
C ARG A 274 36.35 -14.38 4.28
N GLN A 275 37.08 -15.49 4.46
CA GLN A 275 36.51 -16.73 5.03
C GLN A 275 36.02 -16.57 6.47
N ARG A 276 36.77 -15.86 7.32
CA ARG A 276 36.37 -15.57 8.72
C ARG A 276 35.10 -14.72 8.79
N LEU A 277 35.01 -13.70 7.93
CA LEU A 277 33.81 -12.89 7.81
C LEU A 277 32.61 -13.71 7.31
N THR A 278 32.80 -14.57 6.30
CA THR A 278 31.75 -15.46 5.80
C THR A 278 31.26 -16.42 6.88
N ALA A 279 32.16 -17.00 7.68
CA ALA A 279 31.79 -17.91 8.77
C ALA A 279 30.99 -17.18 9.87
N ALA A 280 31.41 -15.98 10.27
CA ALA A 280 30.68 -15.16 11.23
C ALA A 280 29.28 -14.76 10.71
N LEU A 281 29.18 -14.37 9.44
CA LEU A 281 27.92 -14.00 8.81
C LEU A 281 26.96 -15.20 8.68
N ALA A 282 27.49 -16.37 8.29
CA ALA A 282 26.71 -17.60 8.20
C ALA A 282 26.16 -18.03 9.58
N TYR A 283 26.94 -17.88 10.64
CA TYR A 283 26.47 -18.14 12.01
C TYR A 283 25.29 -17.22 12.39
N ILE A 284 25.39 -15.92 12.12
CA ILE A 284 24.29 -14.97 12.39
C ILE A 284 23.04 -15.35 11.60
N HIS A 285 23.18 -15.63 10.30
CA HIS A 285 22.07 -16.01 9.44
C HIS A 285 21.44 -17.37 9.83
N SER A 286 22.18 -18.27 10.47
CA SER A 286 21.62 -19.55 10.95
C SER A 286 20.79 -19.42 12.23
N ARG A 287 20.86 -18.28 12.92
CA ARG A 287 20.26 -18.04 14.24
C ARG A 287 19.13 -17.00 14.22
N GLY A 288 18.98 -16.25 13.12
CA GLY A 288 17.86 -15.34 12.87
C GLY A 288 16.88 -15.95 11.88
#